data_AF-A0A950E9A5-F1
#
_entry.id   AF-A0A950E9A5-F1
#
_cell.length_a   1.000
_cell.length_b   1.000
_cell.length_c   1.000
_cell.angle_alpha   90.00
_cell.angle_beta   90.00
_cell.angle_gamma   90.00
#
_symmetry.space_group_name_H-M   'P 1'
#
loop_
_entity.id
_entity.type
_entity.pdbx_description
1 polymer ?
#
loop_
_entity_poly.entity_id
_entity_poly.type
_entity_poly.pdbx_seq_one_letter_code
_entity_poly.pdbx_strand_id
1 'polypeptide(L)'
;MIQHRTLTPGYAVVYPNREKASSKLMKLIVALVLLASAGLILILTIGGWSQLEGMKPLNFFWCIAYVTIAVYVFQWARGMLPIAAGLAILMLMIAIVAGLGLSGTSWFDRNHAGFAQAQSLFGGNGLSADTLGTITLLLIPVQVLLIVVAMRAFAQGWNVEQEVPIDEARRRGYNPPDSAPPREPATA
;
A
#
# COMPACT_ATOMS: atom_id res chain seq x y z
N MET A 1 17.17 -19.54 -11.70
CA MET A 1 16.77 -20.23 -12.94
C MET A 1 16.10 -19.21 -13.84
N ILE A 2 16.67 -18.90 -15.00
CA ILE A 2 16.05 -18.01 -15.99
C ILE A 2 14.88 -18.79 -16.59
N GLN A 3 13.65 -18.38 -16.28
CA GLN A 3 12.47 -19.02 -16.81
C GLN A 3 12.41 -18.72 -18.32
N HIS A 4 12.81 -19.67 -19.16
CA HIS A 4 12.67 -19.56 -20.61
C HIS A 4 11.17 -19.55 -20.93
N ARG A 5 10.64 -18.36 -21.23
CA ARG A 5 9.27 -18.19 -21.73
C ARG A 5 9.26 -18.67 -23.18
N THR A 6 8.39 -19.62 -23.50
CA THR A 6 8.09 -20.02 -24.87
C THR A 6 7.24 -18.93 -25.50
N LEU A 7 7.87 -18.00 -26.23
CA LEU A 7 7.19 -16.95 -26.97
C LEU A 7 7.01 -17.37 -28.43
N THR A 8 5.89 -16.98 -29.02
CA THR A 8 5.69 -17.15 -30.46
C THR A 8 6.79 -16.40 -31.24
N PRO A 9 7.45 -17.02 -32.24
CA PRO A 9 8.44 -16.32 -33.06
C PRO A 9 7.85 -15.05 -33.70
N GLY A 10 8.57 -13.93 -33.57
CA GLY A 10 8.13 -12.62 -34.05
C GLY A 10 7.21 -11.85 -33.11
N TYR A 11 6.97 -12.33 -31.87
CA TYR A 11 6.10 -11.69 -30.88
C TYR A 11 6.87 -11.22 -29.64
N ALA A 12 6.33 -10.22 -28.95
CA ALA A 12 6.85 -9.67 -27.71
C ALA A 12 5.74 -9.57 -26.65
N VAL A 13 6.14 -9.72 -25.38
CA VAL A 13 5.22 -9.58 -24.24
C VAL A 13 5.04 -8.12 -23.88
N VAL A 14 3.79 -7.68 -23.87
CA VAL A 14 3.38 -6.35 -23.42
C VAL A 14 2.44 -6.44 -22.22
N TYR A 15 2.37 -5.37 -21.44
CA TYR A 15 1.50 -5.26 -20.26
C TYR A 15 0.49 -4.14 -20.48
N PRO A 16 -0.56 -4.36 -21.28
CA PRO A 16 -1.45 -3.30 -21.77
C PRO A 16 -2.13 -2.54 -20.62
N ASN A 17 -2.44 -3.23 -19.52
CA ASN A 17 -3.07 -2.60 -18.36
C ASN A 17 -2.15 -1.60 -17.64
N ARG A 18 -0.82 -1.70 -17.74
CA ARG A 18 0.12 -0.75 -17.11
C ARG A 18 0.23 0.57 -17.88
N GLU A 19 -0.17 0.57 -19.15
CA GLU A 19 -0.10 1.74 -20.02
C GLU A 19 -1.28 2.70 -19.79
N LYS A 20 -2.43 2.14 -19.40
CA LYS A 20 -3.67 2.87 -19.14
C LYS A 20 -3.45 3.97 -18.10
N ALA A 21 -3.92 5.17 -18.41
CA ALA A 21 -3.89 6.31 -17.50
C ALA A 21 -4.59 5.99 -16.16
N SER A 22 -5.71 5.28 -16.20
CA SER A 22 -6.44 4.84 -15.00
C SER A 22 -5.62 3.93 -14.08
N SER A 23 -4.78 3.04 -14.63
CA SER A 23 -3.90 2.18 -13.84
C SER A 23 -2.72 2.94 -13.24
N LYS A 24 -2.12 3.87 -14.01
CA LYS A 24 -1.05 4.75 -13.50
C LYS A 24 -1.56 5.65 -12.37
N LEU A 25 -2.76 6.22 -12.53
CA LEU A 25 -3.41 7.01 -11.50
C LEU A 25 -3.74 6.16 -10.27
N MET A 26 -4.30 4.96 -10.46
CA MET A 26 -4.64 4.07 -9.35
C MET A 26 -3.39 3.66 -8.56
N LYS A 27 -2.29 3.37 -9.25
CA LYS A 27 -0.99 3.11 -8.63
C LYS A 27 -0.54 4.25 -7.71
N LEU A 28 -0.67 5.49 -8.19
CA LEU A 28 -0.36 6.68 -7.40
C LEU A 28 -1.29 6.82 -6.18
N ILE A 29 -2.61 6.66 -6.37
CA ILE A 29 -3.60 6.75 -5.30
C ILE A 29 -3.28 5.73 -4.19
N VAL A 30 -3.07 4.46 -4.54
CA VAL A 30 -2.75 3.41 -3.56
C VAL A 30 -1.48 3.75 -2.79
N ALA A 31 -0.42 4.18 -3.48
CA ALA A 31 0.84 4.54 -2.84
C ALA A 31 0.69 5.75 -1.89
N LEU A 32 -0.05 6.79 -2.29
CA LEU A 32 -0.29 7.96 -1.45
C LEU A 32 -1.11 7.59 -0.20
N VAL A 33 -2.13 6.74 -0.34
CA VAL A 33 -2.95 6.30 0.80
C VAL A 33 -2.13 5.43 1.77
N LEU A 34 -1.25 4.55 1.25
CA LEU A 34 -0.30 3.79 2.09
C LEU A 34 0.63 4.70 2.89
N LEU A 35 1.21 5.72 2.24
CA LEU A 35 2.10 6.67 2.88
C LEU A 35 1.37 7.56 3.90
N ALA A 36 0.16 8.01 3.59
CA ALA A 36 -0.68 8.75 4.54
C ALA A 36 -1.01 7.90 5.77
N SER A 37 -1.38 6.63 5.56
CA SER A 37 -1.63 5.65 6.61
C SER A 37 -0.40 5.44 7.51
N ALA A 38 0.78 5.19 6.90
CA ALA A 38 2.04 5.07 7.62
C ALA A 38 2.39 6.35 8.40
N GLY A 39 2.16 7.52 7.81
CA GLY A 39 2.38 8.81 8.45
C GLY A 39 1.52 8.99 9.70
N LEU A 40 0.23 8.66 9.63
CA LEU A 40 -0.67 8.74 10.78
C LEU A 40 -0.26 7.77 11.90
N ILE A 41 0.11 6.53 11.57
CA ILE A 41 0.62 5.55 12.55
C ILE A 41 1.91 6.06 13.19
N LEU A 42 2.81 6.67 12.40
CA LEU A 42 4.06 7.21 12.91
C LEU A 42 3.83 8.40 13.85
N ILE A 43 2.91 9.31 13.50
CA ILE A 43 2.52 10.44 14.37
C ILE A 43 1.94 9.93 15.69
N LEU A 44 1.06 8.92 15.67
CA LEU A 44 0.56 8.28 16.89
C LEU A 44 1.69 7.67 17.72
N THR A 45 2.63 7.01 17.06
CA THR A 45 3.73 6.31 17.73
C THR A 45 4.70 7.27 18.41
N ILE A 46 5.06 8.35 17.72
CA ILE A 46 5.97 9.38 18.22
C ILE A 46 5.27 10.22 19.29
N GLY A 47 4.03 10.63 19.05
CA GLY A 47 3.27 11.53 19.93
C GLY A 47 2.70 10.86 21.18
N GLY A 48 2.35 9.57 21.09
CA GLY A 48 1.82 8.77 22.20
C GLY A 48 2.87 7.90 22.88
N TRP A 49 4.17 8.18 22.68
CA TRP A 49 5.27 7.26 22.98
C TRP A 49 5.20 6.64 24.39
N SER A 50 5.07 7.42 25.46
CA SER A 50 5.04 6.84 26.82
C SER A 50 3.80 5.98 27.10
N GLN A 51 2.72 6.16 26.35
CA GLN A 51 1.42 5.52 26.57
C GLN A 51 1.22 4.24 25.74
N LEU A 52 2.16 3.94 24.84
CA LEU A 52 2.14 2.76 23.97
C LEU A 52 2.92 1.61 24.62
N GLU A 53 2.31 0.94 25.59
CA GLU A 53 2.89 -0.25 26.21
C GLU A 53 2.85 -1.42 25.20
N GLY A 54 4.03 -1.97 24.85
CA GLY A 54 4.17 -3.10 23.92
C GLY A 54 3.91 -2.80 22.43
N MET A 55 3.18 -1.73 22.10
CA MET A 55 2.77 -1.40 20.73
C MET A 55 3.84 -0.66 19.91
N LYS A 56 4.88 -0.10 20.53
CA LYS A 56 5.90 0.70 19.83
C LYS A 56 6.58 -0.07 18.69
N PRO A 57 7.14 -1.28 18.91
CA PRO A 57 7.84 -2.00 17.85
C PRO A 57 6.86 -2.40 16.74
N LEU A 58 5.65 -2.84 17.11
CA LEU A 58 4.62 -3.26 16.17
C LEU A 58 4.22 -2.12 15.22
N ASN A 59 4.03 -0.90 15.72
CA ASN A 59 3.70 0.24 14.88
C ASN A 59 4.82 0.60 13.90
N PHE A 60 6.09 0.51 14.31
CA PHE A 60 7.22 0.73 13.40
C PHE A 60 7.29 -0.35 12.31
N PHE A 61 7.09 -1.62 12.66
CA PHE A 61 6.99 -2.69 11.67
C PHE A 61 5.87 -2.41 10.66
N TRP A 62 4.72 -1.91 11.13
CA TRP A 62 3.60 -1.53 10.27
C TRP A 62 3.97 -0.40 9.30
N CYS A 63 4.63 0.64 9.80
CA CYS A 63 5.09 1.77 8.98
C CYS A 63 6.06 1.29 7.90
N ILE A 64 7.05 0.48 8.28
CA ILE A 64 8.04 -0.08 7.35
C ILE A 64 7.35 -0.96 6.31
N ALA A 65 6.40 -1.81 6.72
CA ALA A 65 5.64 -2.65 5.81
C ALA A 65 4.86 -1.81 4.79
N TYR A 66 4.12 -0.78 5.23
CA TYR A 66 3.35 0.09 4.33
C TYR A 66 4.24 0.88 3.36
N VAL A 67 5.37 1.41 3.81
CA VAL A 67 6.33 2.10 2.94
C VAL A 67 6.92 1.12 1.93
N THR A 68 7.31 -0.08 2.36
CA THR A 68 7.87 -1.13 1.49
C THR A 68 6.85 -1.54 0.43
N ILE A 69 5.60 -1.78 0.82
CA ILE A 69 4.52 -2.10 -0.12
C ILE A 69 4.28 -0.94 -1.10
N ALA A 70 4.31 0.31 -0.65
CA ALA A 70 4.17 1.47 -1.53
C ALA A 70 5.26 1.49 -2.62
N VAL A 71 6.52 1.21 -2.25
CA VAL A 71 7.64 1.08 -3.20
C VAL A 71 7.38 -0.04 -4.22
N TYR A 72 6.96 -1.22 -3.77
CA TYR A 72 6.65 -2.34 -4.67
C TYR A 72 5.44 -2.07 -5.57
N VAL A 73 4.44 -1.33 -5.09
CA VAL A 73 3.30 -0.88 -5.90
C VAL A 73 3.79 0.02 -7.04
N PHE A 74 4.74 0.93 -6.79
CA PHE A 74 5.36 1.73 -7.85
C PHE A 74 6.05 0.89 -8.93
N GLN A 75 6.61 -0.27 -8.53
CA GLN A 75 7.23 -1.27 -9.38
C GLN A 75 6.22 -2.24 -10.03
N TRP A 76 4.91 -1.95 -10.01
CA TRP A 76 3.83 -2.76 -10.60
C TRP A 76 3.65 -4.15 -9.95
N ALA A 77 4.07 -4.33 -8.69
CA ALA A 77 3.91 -5.59 -7.97
C ALA A 77 2.45 -5.80 -7.52
N ARG A 78 1.64 -6.44 -8.37
CA ARG A 78 0.22 -6.75 -8.08
C ARG A 78 0.04 -7.54 -6.78
N GLY A 79 0.95 -8.47 -6.49
CA GLY A 79 0.85 -9.34 -5.31
C GLY A 79 0.86 -8.60 -3.97
N MET A 80 1.36 -7.36 -3.93
CA MET A 80 1.39 -6.56 -2.70
C MET A 80 0.05 -5.89 -2.38
N LEU A 81 -0.85 -5.73 -3.36
CA LEU A 81 -2.16 -5.09 -3.18
C LEU A 81 -3.08 -5.84 -2.21
N PRO A 82 -3.28 -7.18 -2.33
CA PRO A 82 -4.10 -7.90 -1.35
C PRO A 82 -3.44 -7.96 0.03
N ILE A 83 -2.10 -7.98 0.09
CA ILE A 83 -1.36 -7.92 1.37
C ILE A 83 -1.60 -6.57 2.05
N ALA A 84 -1.55 -5.46 1.30
CA ALA A 84 -1.88 -4.13 1.79
C ALA A 84 -3.30 -4.07 2.35
N ALA A 85 -4.29 -4.63 1.63
CA ALA A 85 -5.67 -4.69 2.09
C ALA A 85 -5.81 -5.51 3.38
N GLY A 86 -5.16 -6.67 3.47
CA GLY A 86 -5.17 -7.50 4.68
C GLY A 86 -4.60 -6.79 5.90
N LEU A 87 -3.43 -6.14 5.75
CA LEU A 87 -2.84 -5.34 6.82
C LEU A 87 -3.71 -4.12 7.18
N ALA A 88 -4.37 -3.49 6.20
CA ALA A 88 -5.29 -2.39 6.45
C ALA A 88 -6.51 -2.83 7.25
N ILE A 89 -7.05 -4.03 7.01
CA ILE A 89 -8.12 -4.61 7.82
C ILE A 89 -7.67 -4.79 9.28
N LEU A 90 -6.49 -5.36 9.50
CA LEU A 90 -5.96 -5.55 10.87
C LEU A 90 -5.76 -4.21 11.60
N MET A 91 -5.19 -3.21 10.92
CA MET A 91 -5.02 -1.86 11.48
C MET A 91 -6.37 -1.17 11.72
N LEU A 92 -7.34 -1.35 10.83
CA LEU A 92 -8.70 -0.83 10.97
C LEU A 92 -9.36 -1.37 12.24
N MET A 93 -9.24 -2.68 12.50
CA MET A 93 -9.76 -3.29 13.72
C MET A 93 -9.15 -2.66 14.97
N ILE A 94 -7.83 -2.49 15.01
CA ILE A 94 -7.12 -1.86 16.13
C ILE A 94 -7.61 -0.41 16.32
N ALA A 95 -7.70 0.36 15.23
CA ALA A 95 -8.14 1.75 15.26
C ALA A 95 -9.59 1.89 15.74
N ILE A 96 -10.49 0.98 15.33
CA ILE A 96 -11.87 0.96 15.79
C ILE A 96 -11.93 0.70 17.30
N VAL A 97 -11.23 -0.32 17.80
CA VAL A 97 -11.24 -0.65 19.24
C VAL A 97 -10.67 0.50 20.08
N ALA A 98 -9.52 1.05 19.68
CA ALA A 98 -8.84 2.11 20.41
C ALA A 98 -9.53 3.49 20.28
N GLY A 99 -10.14 3.77 19.13
CA GLY A 99 -10.81 5.05 18.85
C GLY A 99 -12.22 5.15 19.41
N LEU A 100 -12.99 4.06 19.33
CA LEU A 100 -14.39 4.01 19.79
C LEU A 100 -14.56 3.43 21.20
N GLY A 101 -13.48 2.98 21.84
CA GLY A 101 -13.52 2.46 23.21
C GLY A 101 -14.27 1.14 23.36
N LEU A 102 -14.35 0.33 22.30
CA LEU A 102 -15.13 -0.92 22.29
C LEU A 102 -14.65 -1.97 23.31
N SER A 103 -13.43 -1.82 23.85
CA SER A 103 -12.86 -2.69 24.89
C SER A 103 -12.75 -2.00 26.26
N GLY A 104 -13.58 -0.99 26.53
CA GLY A 104 -13.74 -0.38 27.85
C GLY A 104 -12.93 0.90 28.10
N THR A 105 -11.94 1.22 27.25
CA THR A 105 -11.27 2.53 27.27
C THR A 105 -10.89 2.96 25.85
N SER A 106 -11.04 4.24 25.59
CA SER A 106 -10.59 4.95 24.40
C SER A 106 -9.47 5.93 24.74
N TRP A 107 -8.87 6.56 23.72
CA TRP A 107 -7.97 7.69 23.96
C TRP A 107 -8.65 8.85 24.69
N PHE A 108 -9.91 9.14 24.38
CA PHE A 108 -10.64 10.27 24.96
C PHE A 108 -10.90 10.09 26.46
N ASP A 109 -11.03 8.85 26.92
CA ASP A 109 -11.19 8.54 28.35
C ASP A 109 -9.96 8.92 29.18
N ARG A 110 -8.81 9.20 28.56
CA ARG A 110 -7.58 9.61 29.25
C ARG A 110 -7.47 11.13 29.43
N ASN A 111 -8.49 11.89 29.04
CA ASN A 111 -8.49 13.35 29.12
C ASN A 111 -9.16 13.88 30.40
N HIS A 112 -8.66 13.48 31.57
CA HIS A 112 -9.14 14.00 32.84
C HIS A 112 -8.06 14.01 33.94
N ALA A 113 -8.34 14.73 35.02
CA ALA A 113 -7.41 14.89 36.14
C ALA A 113 -7.04 13.52 36.74
N GLY A 114 -5.74 13.24 36.85
CA GLY A 114 -5.18 11.97 37.34
C GLY A 114 -4.51 11.11 36.26
N PHE A 115 -4.71 11.40 34.98
CA PHE A 115 -3.98 10.75 33.88
C PHE A 115 -2.67 11.46 33.56
N ALA A 116 -1.60 10.69 33.41
CA ALA A 116 -0.31 11.22 32.97
C ALA A 116 -0.38 11.62 31.49
N GLN A 117 0.09 12.83 31.17
CA GLN A 117 0.23 13.25 29.77
C GLN A 117 1.20 12.31 29.04
N ALA A 118 0.93 12.05 27.75
CA ALA A 118 1.89 11.33 26.93
C ALA A 118 3.20 12.13 26.84
N GLN A 119 4.33 11.42 26.87
CA GLN A 119 5.63 11.97 26.47
C GLN A 119 5.90 11.56 25.03
N SER A 120 6.59 12.42 24.29
CA SER A 120 7.00 12.12 22.91
C SER A 120 8.25 11.22 22.87
N LEU A 121 8.49 10.57 21.74
CA LEU A 121 9.72 9.77 21.52
C LEU A 121 11.00 10.61 21.71
N PHE A 122 10.98 11.89 21.33
CA PHE A 122 12.14 12.77 21.38
C PHE A 122 12.23 13.58 22.70
N GLY A 123 11.47 13.18 23.71
CA GLY A 123 11.34 13.90 24.97
C GLY A 123 10.28 15.01 24.93
N GLY A 124 10.01 15.60 26.09
CA GLY A 124 8.98 16.64 26.26
C GLY A 124 7.54 16.12 26.19
N ASN A 125 6.61 17.06 26.13
CA ASN A 125 5.18 16.78 26.09
C ASN A 125 4.80 16.16 24.73
N GLY A 126 4.22 14.98 24.78
CA GLY A 126 3.61 14.31 23.64
C GLY A 126 2.23 14.89 23.30
N LEU A 127 1.54 14.22 22.39
CA LEU A 127 0.22 14.64 21.94
C LEU A 127 -0.82 14.43 23.06
N SER A 128 -1.81 15.33 23.09
CA SER A 128 -2.94 15.20 24.02
C SER A 128 -3.75 13.92 23.73
N ALA A 129 -4.45 13.42 24.74
CA ALA A 129 -5.36 12.30 24.63
C ALA A 129 -6.39 12.51 23.49
N ASP A 130 -6.99 13.69 23.41
CA ASP A 130 -7.95 14.04 22.35
C ASP A 130 -7.32 14.05 20.96
N THR A 131 -6.09 14.53 20.83
CA THR A 131 -5.38 14.54 19.54
C THR A 131 -5.05 13.12 19.10
N LEU A 132 -4.55 12.27 20.02
CA LEU A 132 -4.29 10.85 19.74
C LEU A 132 -5.58 10.11 19.37
N GLY A 133 -6.67 10.38 20.08
CA GLY A 133 -8.00 9.85 19.76
C GLY A 133 -8.48 10.29 18.38
N THR A 134 -8.37 11.57 18.05
CA THR A 134 -8.79 12.11 16.75
C THR A 134 -7.99 11.52 15.59
N ILE A 135 -6.66 11.39 15.74
CA ILE A 135 -5.82 10.75 14.72
C ILE A 135 -6.18 9.26 14.57
N THR A 136 -6.48 8.57 15.67
CA THR A 136 -6.94 7.17 15.66
C THR A 136 -8.29 7.03 14.96
N LEU A 137 -9.23 7.95 15.18
CA LEU A 137 -10.50 7.99 14.45
C LEU A 137 -10.29 8.30 12.95
N LEU A 138 -9.34 9.17 12.60
CA LEU A 138 -9.00 9.47 11.21
C LEU A 138 -8.36 8.28 10.49
N LEU A 139 -7.66 7.39 11.21
CA LEU A 139 -7.15 6.14 10.62
C LEU A 139 -8.27 5.25 10.09
N ILE A 140 -9.46 5.25 10.69
CA ILE A 140 -10.60 4.41 10.28
C ILE A 140 -10.98 4.66 8.81
N PRO A 141 -11.38 5.88 8.38
CA PRO A 141 -11.70 6.14 6.98
C PRO A 141 -10.49 5.96 6.05
N VAL A 142 -9.26 6.23 6.53
CA VAL A 142 -8.04 6.00 5.73
C VAL A 142 -7.81 4.52 5.47
N GLN A 143 -8.00 3.63 6.45
CA GLN A 143 -7.88 2.19 6.23
C GLN A 143 -9.01 1.67 5.33
N VAL A 144 -10.25 2.12 5.54
CA VAL A 144 -11.37 1.77 4.65
C VAL A 144 -11.07 2.17 3.21
N LEU A 145 -10.58 3.41 3.02
CA LEU A 145 -10.15 3.89 1.71
C LEU A 145 -9.04 3.01 1.14
N LEU A 146 -8.01 2.69 1.93
CA LEU A 146 -6.89 1.83 1.53
C LEU A 146 -7.37 0.46 1.04
N ILE A 147 -8.27 -0.18 1.78
CA ILE A 147 -8.86 -1.46 1.41
C ILE A 147 -9.58 -1.33 0.06
N VAL A 148 -10.44 -0.34 -0.10
CA VAL A 148 -11.22 -0.13 -1.34
C VAL A 148 -10.31 0.13 -2.53
N VAL A 149 -9.34 1.04 -2.42
CA VAL A 149 -8.46 1.39 -3.54
C VAL A 149 -7.49 0.25 -3.88
N ALA A 150 -6.99 -0.49 -2.87
CA ALA A 150 -6.13 -1.65 -3.10
C ALA A 150 -6.88 -2.77 -3.82
N MET A 151 -8.11 -3.06 -3.43
CA MET A 151 -8.93 -4.08 -4.10
C MET A 151 -9.33 -3.65 -5.52
N ARG A 152 -9.65 -2.36 -5.73
CA ARG A 152 -9.90 -1.82 -7.08
C ARG A 152 -8.65 -1.90 -7.96
N ALA A 153 -7.48 -1.54 -7.43
CA ALA A 153 -6.21 -1.68 -8.14
C ALA A 153 -5.91 -3.14 -8.49
N PHE A 154 -6.19 -4.06 -7.57
CA PHE A 154 -5.96 -5.49 -7.79
C PHE A 154 -6.83 -6.05 -8.93
N ALA A 155 -8.08 -5.56 -9.03
CA ALA A 155 -9.03 -5.92 -10.09
C ALA A 155 -8.62 -5.36 -11.47
N GLN A 156 -7.71 -4.38 -11.56
CA GLN A 156 -7.21 -3.86 -12.84
C GLN A 156 -6.26 -4.81 -13.57
N GLY A 157 -5.81 -5.90 -12.95
CA GLY A 157 -5.03 -6.94 -13.62
C GLY A 157 -3.69 -6.45 -14.19
N TRP A 158 -2.85 -5.81 -13.37
CA TRP A 158 -1.53 -5.28 -13.81
C TRP A 158 -0.53 -6.36 -14.26
N ASN A 159 -0.81 -7.63 -14.00
CA ASN A 159 -0.01 -8.79 -14.40
C ASN A 159 -0.48 -9.42 -15.72
N VAL A 160 -1.55 -8.89 -16.35
CA VAL A 160 -2.02 -9.43 -17.63
C VAL A 160 -0.93 -9.18 -18.68
N GLU A 161 -0.41 -10.29 -19.19
CA GLU A 161 0.57 -10.35 -20.26
C GLU A 161 -0.17 -10.61 -21.57
N GLN A 162 0.18 -9.87 -22.61
CA GLN A 162 -0.34 -10.09 -23.96
C GLN A 162 0.83 -10.23 -24.92
N GLU A 163 0.79 -11.25 -25.77
CA GLU A 163 1.73 -11.38 -26.89
C GLU A 163 1.20 -10.56 -28.07
N VAL A 164 2.04 -9.66 -28.57
CA VAL A 164 1.75 -8.88 -29.78
C VAL A 164 2.92 -8.99 -30.76
N PRO A 165 2.69 -8.86 -32.08
CA PRO A 165 3.78 -8.84 -33.05
C PRO A 165 4.83 -7.77 -32.69
N ILE A 166 6.11 -8.05 -32.94
CA ILE A 166 7.24 -7.16 -32.57
C ILE A 166 7.07 -5.76 -33.15
N ASP A 167 6.58 -5.64 -34.38
CA ASP A 167 6.35 -4.33 -35.02
C ASP A 167 5.28 -3.53 -34.28
N GLU A 168 4.24 -4.21 -33.79
CA GLU A 168 3.20 -3.58 -32.98
C GLU A 168 3.72 -3.20 -31.59
N ALA A 169 4.53 -4.06 -30.96
CA ALA A 169 5.19 -3.74 -29.69
C ALA A 169 6.07 -2.48 -29.81
N ARG A 170 6.88 -2.40 -30.87
CA ARG A 170 7.73 -1.22 -31.17
C ARG A 170 6.89 0.04 -31.40
N ARG A 171 5.78 -0.05 -32.14
CA ARG A 171 4.85 1.08 -32.33
C ARG A 171 4.24 1.59 -31.03
N ARG A 172 4.05 0.70 -30.04
CA ARG A 172 3.56 1.06 -28.69
C ARG A 172 4.68 1.57 -27.76
N GLY A 173 5.93 1.61 -28.22
CA GLY A 173 7.08 2.10 -27.45
C GLY A 173 7.79 1.04 -26.61
N TYR A 174 7.51 -0.25 -26.82
CA TYR A 174 8.31 -1.32 -26.21
C TYR A 174 9.58 -1.54 -27.03
N ASN A 175 10.68 -1.87 -26.35
CA ASN A 175 11.95 -2.27 -26.96
C ASN A 175 12.17 -3.78 -26.76
N PRO A 176 11.53 -4.64 -27.57
CA PRO A 176 11.84 -6.07 -27.55
C PRO A 176 13.28 -6.32 -28.00
N PRO A 177 13.95 -7.38 -27.50
CA PRO A 177 15.31 -7.71 -27.92
C PRO A 177 15.36 -8.00 -29.42
N ASP A 178 16.38 -7.48 -30.12
CA ASP A 178 16.58 -7.73 -31.56
C ASP A 178 16.91 -9.20 -31.87
N SER A 179 17.25 -9.99 -30.85
CA SER A 179 17.49 -11.44 -30.94
C SER A 179 16.20 -12.27 -30.97
N ALA A 180 15.02 -11.65 -30.98
CA ALA A 180 13.77 -12.38 -31.07
C ALA A 180 13.65 -13.03 -32.47
N PRO A 181 13.39 -14.35 -32.55
CA PRO A 181 13.34 -15.04 -33.83
C PRO A 181 12.28 -14.40 -34.73
N PRO A 182 12.57 -14.19 -36.03
CA PRO A 182 11.62 -13.58 -36.96
C PRO A 182 10.34 -14.41 -37.05
N ARG A 183 9.24 -13.75 -37.40
CA ARG A 183 7.94 -14.42 -37.58
C ARG A 183 8.09 -15.51 -38.65
N GLU A 184 7.74 -16.75 -38.33
CA GLU A 184 7.68 -17.80 -39.36
C GLU A 184 6.65 -17.40 -40.42
N PRO A 185 6.99 -17.50 -41.71
CA PRO A 185 6.04 -17.24 -42.78
C PRO A 185 4.89 -18.24 -42.65
N ALA A 186 3.65 -17.75 -42.72
CA ALA A 186 2.47 -18.62 -42.73
C ALA A 186 2.63 -19.61 -43.90
N THR A 187 2.76 -20.90 -43.59
CA THR A 187 2.68 -21.96 -44.59
C THR A 187 1.30 -21.88 -45.23
N ALA A 188 1.28 -21.48 -46.51
CA ALA A 188 0.09 -21.38 -47.35
C ALA A 188 -0.54 -22.76 -47.62
#